data_AF-A0A8C0BIM5-F1
#
_entry.id   AF-A0A8C0BIM5-F1
#
_cell.length_a   1.000
_cell.length_b   1.000
_cell.length_c   1.000
_cell.angle_alpha   90.00
_cell.angle_beta   90.00
_cell.angle_gamma   90.00
#
_symmetry.space_group_name_H-M   'P 1'
#
loop_
_entity.id
_entity.type
_entity.pdbx_description
1 polymer ?
#
loop_
_entity_poly.entity_id
_entity_poly.type
_entity_poly.pdbx_seq_one_letter_code
_entity_poly.pdbx_strand_id
1 'polypeptide(L)'
;LEKDFQEVINLLKGDKTLEKFRIEYEKLHAVMKKSHENEKRLMEKCRELNAELVVNSSKVAALTKLSKDDRGTIASMKTEIEKAWKMVDTAYEKEQKAKETINSLQEETARLTNLLEQGSGPSLGQEYNIQDLLKLKEDITKERDQLLSEVVKLRQSLTQATEQQQDTERAKNEADQTILQLQQEIQLHQNEASREARKKEKMEKELKNLLAEMGNKQAEIKNLQQHIQRNKEEQVKMEQHLKEQKILNERAGKELEQCQMRNNKLMQESEQHSVMFEEVMQDIQQKTAELKVSTRRCMHLISHITLTANKLRVAEEQKVDAGHERNTLKNQISGLERELEAAKKQAEIDKKAIDELVRERDMLSKNLVKATSATQKQINLVKLHEQSKKNLEEEIQNYKNEAQKQRKIIYQLEKERDCFINETSELKQKVLQHLKDIEIREMQICDYEKKIEESAIKLKQQQNRCEAVRTERNLYSKKLIEAKDEIAEMKKKLKTVTHQVDQLKEEITDKEAALAKEKEKLYVELKHVLARQPGPEAAEQLQLYRHTLREKTKQLKVLSSELNMYESQSQEYKYEIERLANELLNVKKKYLAQKRKEQQAKYGKITVLSTQLSA
;
A
#
# COMPACT_ATOMS: atom_id res chain seq x y z
N LEU A 1 -50.25 8.30 27.63
CA LEU A 1 -49.97 7.05 28.36
C LEU A 1 -49.52 7.32 29.78
N GLU A 2 -48.28 7.73 30.06
CA GLU A 2 -47.83 7.95 31.46
C GLU A 2 -48.63 9.06 32.17
N LYS A 3 -49.00 10.12 31.45
CA LYS A 3 -49.79 11.25 31.97
C LYS A 3 -51.22 10.83 32.32
N ASP A 4 -51.85 10.05 31.45
CA ASP A 4 -53.23 9.55 31.63
C ASP A 4 -53.30 8.51 32.75
N PHE A 5 -52.27 7.65 32.87
CA PHE A 5 -52.13 6.72 33.99
C PHE A 5 -52.08 7.47 35.33
N GLN A 6 -51.32 8.56 35.41
CA GLN A 6 -51.20 9.36 36.62
C GLN A 6 -52.50 10.08 36.99
N GLU A 7 -53.27 10.54 36.01
CA GLU A 7 -54.61 11.09 36.25
C GLU A 7 -55.57 10.03 36.81
N VAL A 8 -55.58 8.82 36.26
CA VAL A 8 -56.42 7.71 36.73
C VAL A 8 -56.03 7.27 38.15
N ILE A 9 -54.73 7.17 38.46
CA ILE A 9 -54.26 6.83 39.82
C ILE A 9 -54.65 7.90 40.84
N ASN A 10 -54.60 9.18 40.46
CA ASN A 10 -54.98 10.28 41.33
C ASN A 10 -56.49 10.30 41.61
N LEU A 11 -57.33 9.92 40.63
CA LEU A 11 -58.77 9.75 40.82
C LEU A 11 -59.10 8.55 41.74
N LEU A 12 -58.36 7.44 41.61
CA LEU A 12 -58.57 6.23 42.41
C LEU A 12 -58.08 6.34 43.85
N LYS A 13 -57.18 7.29 44.16
CA LYS A 13 -56.61 7.50 45.50
C LYS A 13 -57.62 8.01 46.55
N GLY A 14 -58.73 8.60 46.12
CA GLY A 14 -59.74 9.21 47.00
C GLY A 14 -60.74 8.22 47.61
N ASP A 15 -60.89 7.03 47.05
CA ASP A 15 -61.93 6.07 47.46
C ASP A 15 -61.32 4.75 47.96
N LYS A 16 -61.46 4.49 49.27
CA LYS A 16 -60.93 3.27 49.91
C LYS A 16 -61.54 1.98 49.36
N THR A 17 -62.72 2.02 48.77
CA THR A 17 -63.36 0.83 48.19
C THR A 17 -62.67 0.36 46.90
N LEU A 18 -61.95 1.26 46.22
CA LEU A 18 -61.26 1.01 44.95
C LEU A 18 -59.77 0.69 45.08
N GLU A 19 -59.22 0.61 46.29
CA GLU A 19 -57.78 0.39 46.50
C GLU A 19 -57.28 -0.93 45.89
N LYS A 20 -58.09 -2.01 45.93
CA LYS A 20 -57.75 -3.27 45.27
C LYS A 20 -57.66 -3.12 43.74
N PHE A 21 -58.56 -2.34 43.16
CA PHE A 21 -58.55 -2.05 41.71
C PHE A 21 -57.35 -1.19 41.33
N ARG A 22 -57.01 -0.18 42.16
CA ARG A 22 -55.83 0.66 41.98
C ARG A 22 -54.54 -0.18 41.95
N ILE A 23 -54.37 -1.11 42.91
CA ILE A 23 -53.20 -2.00 42.96
C ILE A 23 -53.10 -2.86 41.69
N GLU A 24 -54.20 -3.45 41.23
CA GLU A 24 -54.19 -4.26 40.00
C GLU A 24 -53.96 -3.40 38.73
N TYR A 25 -54.46 -2.17 38.71
CA TYR A 25 -54.22 -1.21 37.63
C TYR A 25 -52.74 -0.75 37.58
N GLU A 26 -52.12 -0.49 38.74
CA GLU A 26 -50.68 -0.18 38.84
C GLU A 26 -49.81 -1.35 38.35
N LYS A 27 -50.15 -2.60 38.73
CA LYS A 27 -49.48 -3.81 38.24
C LYS A 27 -49.61 -3.96 36.71
N LEU A 28 -50.81 -3.76 36.18
CA LEU A 28 -51.08 -3.86 34.75
C LEU A 28 -50.28 -2.80 33.96
N HIS A 29 -50.24 -1.57 34.44
CA HIS A 29 -49.45 -0.51 33.83
C HIS A 29 -47.94 -0.80 33.88
N ALA A 30 -47.43 -1.35 34.98
CA ALA A 30 -46.03 -1.75 35.08
C ALA A 30 -45.66 -2.83 34.04
N VAL A 31 -46.52 -3.83 33.84
CA VAL A 31 -46.34 -4.87 32.81
C VAL A 31 -46.43 -4.27 31.40
N MET A 32 -47.40 -3.41 31.15
CA MET A 32 -47.57 -2.71 29.86
C MET A 32 -46.36 -1.85 29.52
N LYS A 33 -45.85 -1.09 30.49
CA LYS A 33 -44.65 -0.25 30.33
C LYS A 33 -43.43 -1.08 29.99
N LYS A 34 -43.21 -2.19 30.71
CA LYS A 34 -42.12 -3.14 30.42
C LYS A 34 -42.26 -3.78 29.04
N SER A 35 -43.49 -4.11 28.62
CA SER A 35 -43.76 -4.62 27.27
C SER A 35 -43.41 -3.59 26.20
N HIS A 36 -43.80 -2.33 26.40
CA HIS A 36 -43.55 -1.26 25.44
C HIS A 36 -42.05 -0.88 25.35
N GLU A 37 -41.33 -0.90 26.47
CA GLU A 37 -39.87 -0.74 26.49
C GLU A 37 -39.16 -1.88 25.74
N ASN A 38 -39.62 -3.12 25.92
CA ASN A 38 -39.10 -4.27 25.18
C ASN A 38 -39.40 -4.18 23.68
N GLU A 39 -40.61 -3.77 23.30
CA GLU A 39 -41.01 -3.53 21.91
C GLU A 39 -40.15 -2.45 21.26
N LYS A 40 -39.92 -1.33 21.96
CA LYS A 40 -39.04 -0.25 21.49
C LYS A 40 -37.62 -0.75 21.25
N ARG A 41 -37.06 -1.51 22.18
CA ARG A 41 -35.73 -2.11 22.04
C ARG A 41 -35.65 -3.10 20.86
N LEU A 42 -36.70 -3.91 20.65
CA LEU A 42 -36.78 -4.81 19.49
C LEU A 42 -36.85 -4.04 18.17
N MET A 43 -37.65 -2.97 18.11
CA MET A 43 -37.74 -2.10 16.94
C MET A 43 -36.41 -1.42 16.61
N GLU A 44 -35.67 -0.98 17.63
CA GLU A 44 -34.34 -0.39 17.48
C GLU A 44 -33.34 -1.44 16.94
N LYS A 45 -33.38 -2.66 17.49
CA LYS A 45 -32.59 -3.80 17.01
C LYS A 45 -32.90 -4.17 15.56
N CYS A 46 -34.19 -4.17 15.18
CA CYS A 46 -34.61 -4.40 13.80
C CYS A 46 -34.11 -3.31 12.86
N ARG A 47 -34.09 -2.04 13.30
CA ARG A 47 -33.53 -0.92 12.54
C ARG A 47 -32.02 -1.06 12.33
N GLU A 48 -31.28 -1.39 13.39
CA GLU A 48 -29.84 -1.66 13.33
C GLU A 48 -29.54 -2.79 12.33
N LEU A 49 -30.20 -3.94 12.50
CA LEU A 49 -30.02 -5.10 11.63
C LEU A 49 -30.36 -4.79 10.17
N ASN A 50 -31.42 -4.01 9.93
CA ASN A 50 -31.79 -3.61 8.57
C ASN A 50 -30.76 -2.65 7.95
N ALA A 51 -30.19 -1.73 8.74
CA ALA A 51 -29.11 -0.86 8.27
C ALA A 51 -27.85 -1.66 7.93
N GLU A 52 -27.47 -2.61 8.76
CA GLU A 52 -26.36 -3.54 8.48
C GLU A 52 -26.60 -4.39 7.23
N LEU A 53 -27.84 -4.86 7.02
CA LEU A 53 -28.22 -5.64 5.85
C LEU A 53 -28.07 -4.82 4.57
N VAL A 54 -28.48 -3.55 4.57
CA VAL A 54 -28.30 -2.64 3.43
C VAL A 54 -26.81 -2.39 3.15
N VAL A 55 -25.98 -2.18 4.17
CA VAL A 55 -24.52 -2.01 4.01
C VAL A 55 -23.86 -3.29 3.50
N ASN A 56 -24.28 -4.46 3.97
CA ASN A 56 -23.74 -5.72 3.49
C ASN A 56 -24.18 -6.00 2.05
N SER A 57 -25.42 -5.67 1.68
CA SER A 57 -25.90 -5.76 0.30
C SER A 57 -25.07 -4.89 -0.65
N SER A 58 -24.76 -3.65 -0.28
CA SER A 58 -23.92 -2.77 -1.11
C SER A 58 -22.48 -3.29 -1.23
N LYS A 59 -21.90 -3.84 -0.15
CA LYS A 59 -20.59 -4.51 -0.19
C LYS A 59 -20.60 -5.73 -1.12
N VAL A 60 -21.63 -6.57 -1.06
CA VAL A 60 -21.76 -7.74 -1.95
C VAL A 60 -21.89 -7.31 -3.41
N ALA A 61 -22.66 -6.27 -3.69
CA ALA A 61 -22.78 -5.72 -5.05
C ALA A 61 -21.43 -5.19 -5.57
N ALA A 62 -20.68 -4.48 -4.74
CA ALA A 62 -19.34 -3.99 -5.10
C ALA A 62 -18.35 -5.14 -5.37
N LEU A 63 -18.30 -6.14 -4.50
CA LEU A 63 -17.44 -7.33 -4.67
C LEU A 63 -17.80 -8.13 -5.93
N THR A 64 -19.10 -8.27 -6.23
CA THR A 64 -19.56 -8.96 -7.43
C THR A 64 -19.14 -8.22 -8.70
N LYS A 65 -19.19 -6.88 -8.68
CA LYS A 65 -18.71 -6.06 -9.80
C LYS A 65 -17.20 -6.20 -9.98
N LEU A 66 -16.44 -6.11 -8.90
CA LEU A 66 -14.98 -6.23 -8.92
C LEU A 66 -14.55 -7.61 -9.47
N SER A 67 -15.19 -8.68 -9.01
CA SER A 67 -14.96 -10.04 -9.51
C SER A 67 -15.26 -10.19 -11.01
N LYS A 68 -16.29 -9.49 -11.52
CA LYS A 68 -16.63 -9.49 -12.95
C LYS A 68 -15.57 -8.74 -13.77
N ASP A 69 -15.09 -7.62 -13.27
CA ASP A 69 -14.05 -6.81 -13.91
C ASP A 69 -12.70 -7.55 -13.92
N ASP A 70 -12.34 -8.21 -12.81
CA ASP A 70 -11.17 -9.08 -12.71
C ASP A 70 -11.24 -10.24 -13.70
N ARG A 71 -12.42 -10.87 -13.85
CA ARG A 71 -12.62 -11.94 -14.83
C ARG A 71 -12.43 -11.44 -16.28
N GLY A 72 -12.83 -10.20 -16.57
CA GLY A 72 -12.57 -9.55 -17.85
C GLY A 72 -11.08 -9.32 -18.09
N THR A 73 -10.37 -8.80 -17.08
CA THR A 73 -8.93 -8.54 -17.13
C THR A 73 -8.12 -9.85 -17.29
N ILE A 74 -8.50 -10.91 -16.57
CA ILE A 74 -7.89 -12.23 -16.71
C ILE A 74 -8.11 -12.78 -18.12
N ALA A 75 -9.29 -12.57 -18.71
CA ALA A 75 -9.55 -13.00 -20.08
C ALA A 75 -8.68 -12.24 -21.09
N SER A 76 -8.51 -10.92 -20.95
CA SER A 76 -7.64 -10.15 -21.85
C SER A 76 -6.18 -10.58 -21.70
N MET A 77 -5.68 -10.72 -20.46
CA MET A 77 -4.32 -11.21 -20.21
C MET A 77 -4.07 -12.59 -20.81
N LYS A 78 -5.03 -13.52 -20.72
CA LYS A 78 -4.91 -14.84 -21.37
C LYS A 78 -4.79 -14.73 -22.89
N THR A 79 -5.54 -13.83 -23.53
CA THR A 79 -5.43 -13.62 -24.98
C THR A 79 -4.10 -12.97 -25.38
N GLU A 80 -3.54 -12.09 -24.55
CA GLU A 80 -2.22 -11.50 -24.79
C GLU A 80 -1.10 -12.52 -24.62
N ILE A 81 -1.21 -13.42 -23.63
CA ILE A 81 -0.30 -14.55 -23.46
C ILE A 81 -0.34 -15.47 -24.69
N GLU A 82 -1.52 -15.83 -25.19
CA GLU A 82 -1.63 -16.66 -26.41
C GLU A 82 -1.01 -15.97 -27.64
N LYS A 83 -1.14 -14.65 -27.76
CA LYS A 83 -0.49 -13.87 -28.83
C LYS A 83 1.03 -13.87 -28.68
N ALA A 84 1.53 -13.67 -27.47
CA ALA A 84 2.97 -13.70 -27.18
C ALA A 84 3.57 -15.08 -27.47
N TRP A 85 2.87 -16.17 -27.12
CA TRP A 85 3.27 -17.53 -27.47
C TRP A 85 3.37 -17.74 -28.98
N LYS A 86 2.35 -17.32 -29.76
CA LYS A 86 2.41 -17.38 -31.22
C LYS A 86 3.56 -16.57 -31.81
N MET A 87 3.87 -15.42 -31.23
CA MET A 87 5.03 -14.61 -31.64
C MET A 87 6.34 -15.36 -31.39
N VAL A 88 6.48 -16.03 -30.24
CA VAL A 88 7.65 -16.85 -29.94
C VAL A 88 7.78 -18.02 -30.92
N ASP A 89 6.69 -18.73 -31.22
CA ASP A 89 6.71 -19.82 -32.20
C ASP A 89 7.15 -19.32 -33.59
N THR A 90 6.61 -18.20 -34.05
CA THR A 90 7.02 -17.60 -35.34
C THR A 90 8.46 -17.09 -35.34
N ALA A 91 8.98 -16.62 -34.20
CA ALA A 91 10.37 -16.22 -34.07
C ALA A 91 11.30 -17.46 -34.11
N TYR A 92 10.91 -18.54 -33.45
CA TYR A 92 11.64 -19.81 -33.44
C TYR A 92 11.70 -20.45 -34.83
N GLU A 93 10.59 -20.45 -35.60
CA GLU A 93 10.60 -20.92 -36.99
C GLU A 93 11.53 -20.08 -37.90
N LYS A 94 11.59 -18.76 -37.69
CA LYS A 94 12.50 -17.88 -38.44
C LYS A 94 13.96 -18.12 -38.08
N GLU A 95 14.25 -18.32 -36.79
CA GLU A 95 15.58 -18.67 -36.31
C GLU A 95 16.05 -20.00 -36.91
N GLN A 96 15.17 -21.01 -36.97
CA GLN A 96 15.50 -22.30 -37.54
C GLN A 96 15.85 -22.20 -39.03
N LYS A 97 15.06 -21.44 -39.82
CA LYS A 97 15.34 -21.16 -41.24
C LYS A 97 16.66 -20.39 -41.43
N ALA A 98 16.95 -19.43 -40.55
CA ALA A 98 18.22 -18.71 -40.59
C ALA A 98 19.40 -19.64 -40.30
N LYS A 99 19.30 -20.55 -39.34
CA LYS A 99 20.33 -21.57 -39.06
C LYS A 99 20.58 -22.50 -40.25
N GLU A 100 19.53 -22.97 -40.90
CA GLU A 100 19.64 -23.79 -42.12
C GLU A 100 20.36 -23.02 -43.25
N THR A 101 20.07 -21.73 -43.40
CA THR A 101 20.69 -20.87 -44.42
C THR A 101 22.17 -20.59 -44.11
N ILE A 102 22.51 -20.38 -42.84
CA ILE A 102 23.90 -20.24 -42.39
C ILE A 102 24.68 -21.52 -42.67
N ASN A 103 24.12 -22.68 -42.38
CA ASN A 103 24.77 -23.97 -42.66
C ASN A 103 25.02 -24.15 -44.17
N SER A 104 24.05 -23.81 -45.03
CA SER A 104 24.27 -23.88 -46.48
C SER A 104 25.36 -22.92 -46.98
N LEU A 105 25.42 -21.71 -46.41
CA LEU A 105 26.47 -20.74 -46.77
C LEU A 105 27.85 -21.17 -46.24
N GLN A 106 27.91 -21.83 -45.09
CA GLN A 106 29.16 -22.39 -44.56
C GLN A 106 29.68 -23.54 -45.44
N GLU A 107 28.79 -24.40 -45.93
CA GLU A 107 29.16 -25.44 -46.90
C GLU A 107 29.65 -24.86 -48.24
N GLU A 108 29.00 -23.79 -48.72
CA GLU A 108 29.39 -23.11 -49.96
C GLU A 108 30.72 -22.36 -49.80
N THR A 109 30.94 -21.72 -48.65
CA THR A 109 32.21 -21.08 -48.31
C THR A 109 33.34 -22.11 -48.22
N ALA A 110 33.09 -23.29 -47.65
CA ALA A 110 34.07 -24.39 -47.62
C ALA A 110 34.38 -24.92 -49.02
N ARG A 111 33.38 -24.99 -49.92
CA ARG A 111 33.61 -25.37 -51.33
C ARG A 111 34.42 -24.33 -52.09
N LEU A 112 34.12 -23.04 -51.91
CA LEU A 112 34.85 -21.94 -52.55
C LEU A 112 36.29 -21.82 -52.02
N THR A 113 36.51 -22.08 -50.73
CA THR A 113 37.84 -22.09 -50.10
C THR A 113 38.72 -23.20 -50.69
N ASN A 114 38.16 -24.39 -50.94
CA ASN A 114 38.87 -25.48 -51.62
C ASN A 114 39.21 -25.17 -53.10
N LEU A 115 38.38 -24.38 -53.79
CA LEU A 115 38.66 -23.92 -55.16
C LEU A 115 39.75 -22.85 -55.21
N LEU A 116 39.84 -22.03 -54.16
CA LEU A 116 40.87 -21.00 -54.01
C LEU A 116 42.25 -21.59 -53.72
N GLU A 117 42.33 -22.72 -53.02
CA GLU A 117 43.59 -23.46 -52.79
C GLU A 117 44.17 -24.13 -54.05
N GLN A 118 43.36 -24.36 -55.10
CA GLN A 118 43.81 -24.98 -56.37
C GLN A 118 44.19 -23.97 -57.47
N GLY A 119 43.95 -22.68 -57.26
CA GLY A 119 44.12 -21.64 -58.28
C GLY A 119 45.09 -20.55 -57.84
N SER A 120 46.38 -20.84 -57.74
CA SER A 120 47.39 -19.79 -57.52
C SER A 120 48.67 -20.09 -58.29
N GLY A 121 48.71 -19.64 -59.55
CA GLY A 121 49.89 -19.51 -60.40
C GLY A 121 50.05 -18.05 -60.85
N PRO A 122 51.27 -17.46 -60.83
CA PRO A 122 51.48 -16.00 -60.81
C PRO A 122 51.91 -15.43 -62.16
N SER A 123 51.72 -14.11 -62.38
CA SER A 123 52.58 -13.25 -63.23
C SER A 123 52.16 -11.79 -63.07
N LEU A 124 52.96 -10.91 -62.46
CA LEU A 124 54.04 -10.08 -63.03
C LEU A 124 53.59 -9.04 -64.08
N GLY A 125 53.94 -7.77 -63.85
CA GLY A 125 53.91 -6.72 -64.88
C GLY A 125 53.95 -5.30 -64.30
N GLN A 126 55.16 -4.78 -64.07
CA GLN A 126 55.46 -3.43 -63.60
C GLN A 126 55.26 -2.37 -64.71
N GLU A 127 55.21 -1.09 -64.30
CA GLU A 127 55.52 0.13 -65.09
C GLU A 127 54.36 1.02 -65.62
N TYR A 128 53.20 1.05 -64.98
CA TYR A 128 52.34 2.27 -64.92
C TYR A 128 52.50 3.02 -63.57
N ASN A 129 53.65 2.79 -62.92
CA ASN A 129 53.74 2.74 -61.48
C ASN A 129 53.53 4.07 -60.75
N ILE A 130 53.84 5.26 -61.26
CA ILE A 130 53.75 6.46 -60.38
C ILE A 130 52.32 7.00 -60.26
N GLN A 131 51.56 7.00 -61.34
CA GLN A 131 50.19 7.51 -61.32
C GLN A 131 49.22 6.49 -60.73
N ASP A 132 49.48 5.20 -60.97
CA ASP A 132 48.76 4.12 -60.31
C ASP A 132 49.19 3.93 -58.86
N LEU A 133 50.46 4.18 -58.47
CA LEU A 133 50.84 4.22 -57.04
C LEU A 133 50.25 5.43 -56.32
N LEU A 134 50.04 6.57 -56.99
CA LEU A 134 49.34 7.72 -56.38
C LEU A 134 47.85 7.45 -56.20
N LYS A 135 47.19 6.85 -57.20
CA LYS A 135 45.81 6.36 -57.06
C LYS A 135 45.70 5.28 -55.99
N LEU A 136 46.61 4.30 -56.01
CA LEU A 136 46.67 3.25 -55.00
C LEU A 136 46.96 3.81 -53.61
N LYS A 137 47.83 4.82 -53.48
CA LYS A 137 48.04 5.53 -52.22
C LYS A 137 46.78 6.26 -51.77
N GLU A 138 46.08 6.96 -52.67
CA GLU A 138 44.80 7.61 -52.35
C GLU A 138 43.73 6.59 -51.96
N ASP A 139 43.65 5.46 -52.66
CA ASP A 139 42.68 4.40 -52.40
C ASP A 139 43.01 3.66 -51.11
N ILE A 140 44.28 3.36 -50.83
CA ILE A 140 44.75 2.84 -49.53
C ILE A 140 44.52 3.87 -48.42
N THR A 141 44.66 5.17 -48.68
CA THR A 141 44.39 6.21 -47.67
C THR A 141 42.89 6.30 -47.37
N LYS A 142 42.04 6.19 -48.39
CA LYS A 142 40.58 6.12 -48.23
C LYS A 142 40.17 4.85 -47.50
N GLU A 143 40.73 3.70 -47.85
CA GLU A 143 40.50 2.44 -47.14
C GLU A 143 40.96 2.53 -45.68
N ARG A 144 42.15 3.09 -45.42
CA ARG A 144 42.64 3.34 -44.06
C ARG A 144 41.70 4.24 -43.28
N ASP A 145 41.22 5.33 -43.87
CA ASP A 145 40.32 6.28 -43.20
C ASP A 145 38.92 5.69 -42.99
N GLN A 146 38.43 4.84 -43.92
CA GLN A 146 37.22 4.05 -43.75
C GLN A 146 37.35 3.02 -42.63
N LEU A 147 38.44 2.25 -42.61
CA LEU A 147 38.74 1.28 -41.56
C LEU A 147 38.94 1.98 -40.21
N LEU A 148 39.58 3.15 -40.16
CA LEU A 148 39.68 3.97 -38.94
C LEU A 148 38.30 4.40 -38.45
N SER A 149 37.44 4.90 -39.33
CA SER A 149 36.05 5.27 -39.01
C SER A 149 35.25 4.08 -38.49
N GLU A 150 35.43 2.91 -39.10
CA GLU A 150 34.79 1.67 -38.69
C GLU A 150 35.31 1.20 -37.32
N VAL A 151 36.63 1.25 -37.09
CA VAL A 151 37.23 0.96 -35.78
C VAL A 151 36.71 1.90 -34.69
N VAL A 152 36.54 3.20 -34.99
CA VAL A 152 35.95 4.15 -34.02
C VAL A 152 34.50 3.79 -33.71
N LYS A 153 33.69 3.46 -34.72
CA LYS A 153 32.29 3.03 -34.52
C LYS A 153 32.21 1.73 -33.71
N LEU A 154 33.06 0.75 -34.02
CA LEU A 154 33.13 -0.52 -33.30
C LEU A 154 33.57 -0.32 -31.85
N ARG A 155 34.56 0.55 -31.58
CA ARG A 155 34.96 0.89 -30.20
C ARG A 155 33.84 1.59 -29.43
N GLN A 156 33.11 2.49 -30.07
CA GLN A 156 31.97 3.16 -29.44
C GLN A 156 30.85 2.18 -29.13
N SER A 157 30.52 1.28 -30.06
CA SER A 157 29.54 0.22 -29.87
C SER A 157 29.97 -0.77 -28.76
N LEU A 158 31.25 -1.13 -28.70
CA LEU A 158 31.80 -1.98 -27.65
C LEU A 158 31.70 -1.32 -26.27
N THR A 159 31.99 -0.03 -26.18
CA THR A 159 31.88 0.74 -24.93
C THR A 159 30.43 0.77 -24.45
N GLN A 160 29.48 1.07 -25.34
CA GLN A 160 28.04 1.06 -25.02
C GLN A 160 27.54 -0.32 -24.60
N ALA A 161 27.97 -1.38 -25.28
CA ALA A 161 27.61 -2.75 -24.91
C ALA A 161 28.17 -3.14 -23.53
N THR A 162 29.37 -2.68 -23.20
CA THR A 162 30.00 -2.94 -21.89
C THR A 162 29.29 -2.19 -20.76
N GLU A 163 28.89 -0.94 -20.98
CA GLU A 163 28.08 -0.18 -20.03
C GLU A 163 26.71 -0.84 -19.80
N GLN A 164 26.02 -1.23 -20.88
CA GLN A 164 24.74 -1.97 -20.78
C GLN A 164 24.89 -3.30 -20.03
N GLN A 165 25.98 -4.03 -20.26
CA GLN A 165 26.27 -5.26 -19.54
C GLN A 165 26.44 -4.99 -18.04
N GLN A 166 27.20 -3.96 -17.65
CA GLN A 166 27.40 -3.61 -16.23
C GLN A 166 26.10 -3.17 -15.55
N ASP A 167 25.27 -2.38 -16.23
CA ASP A 167 23.97 -1.96 -15.69
C ASP A 167 23.03 -3.16 -15.51
N THR A 168 23.03 -4.09 -16.46
CA THR A 168 22.24 -5.33 -16.37
C THR A 168 22.73 -6.22 -15.22
N GLU A 169 24.05 -6.31 -15.01
CA GLU A 169 24.64 -7.09 -13.92
C GLU A 169 24.34 -6.48 -12.55
N ARG A 170 24.32 -5.15 -12.42
CA ARG A 170 23.87 -4.46 -11.20
C ARG A 170 22.39 -4.74 -10.92
N ALA A 171 21.52 -4.57 -11.92
CA ALA A 171 20.09 -4.84 -11.78
C ALA A 171 19.83 -6.31 -11.39
N LYS A 172 20.59 -7.26 -11.95
CA LYS A 172 20.53 -8.67 -11.56
C LYS A 172 20.90 -8.86 -10.09
N ASN A 173 22.01 -8.27 -9.64
CA ASN A 173 22.46 -8.43 -8.25
C ASN A 173 21.46 -7.83 -7.25
N GLU A 174 20.83 -6.69 -7.59
CA GLU A 174 19.76 -6.10 -6.78
C GLU A 174 18.52 -7.00 -6.72
N ALA A 175 18.13 -7.60 -7.85
CA ALA A 175 17.05 -8.58 -7.90
C ALA A 175 17.37 -9.82 -7.06
N ASP A 176 18.60 -10.35 -7.14
CA ASP A 176 19.05 -11.51 -6.35
C ASP A 176 19.02 -11.22 -4.84
N GLN A 177 19.43 -10.00 -4.42
CA GLN A 177 19.31 -9.58 -3.02
C GLN A 177 17.85 -9.49 -2.56
N THR A 178 16.98 -8.95 -3.40
CA THR A 178 15.54 -8.86 -3.11
C THR A 178 14.92 -10.26 -2.99
N ILE A 179 15.29 -11.19 -3.88
CA ILE A 179 14.85 -12.58 -3.82
C ILE A 179 15.31 -13.24 -2.50
N LEU A 180 16.54 -13.00 -2.07
CA LEU A 180 17.05 -13.54 -0.81
C LEU A 180 16.27 -13.01 0.41
N GLN A 181 15.94 -11.72 0.42
CA GLN A 181 15.12 -11.10 1.47
C GLN A 181 13.72 -11.70 1.50
N LEU A 182 13.06 -11.81 0.33
CA LEU A 182 11.73 -12.42 0.23
C LEU A 182 11.73 -13.89 0.66
N GLN A 183 12.79 -14.65 0.36
CA GLN A 183 12.93 -16.03 0.84
C GLN A 183 13.01 -16.11 2.37
N GLN A 184 13.73 -15.19 3.02
CA GLN A 184 13.81 -15.13 4.48
C GLN A 184 12.45 -14.75 5.11
N GLU A 185 11.74 -13.79 4.52
CA GLU A 185 10.39 -13.40 4.95
C GLU A 185 9.39 -14.57 4.81
N ILE A 186 9.41 -15.28 3.68
CA ILE A 186 8.59 -16.47 3.46
C ILE A 186 8.87 -17.51 4.55
N GLN A 187 10.14 -17.77 4.87
CA GLN A 187 10.51 -18.74 5.89
C GLN A 187 10.04 -18.31 7.29
N LEU A 188 10.11 -17.02 7.61
CA LEU A 188 9.60 -16.47 8.86
C LEU A 188 8.08 -16.63 8.97
N HIS A 189 7.33 -16.26 7.93
CA HIS A 189 5.88 -16.44 7.88
C HIS A 189 5.45 -17.91 7.92
N GLN A 190 6.22 -18.81 7.30
CA GLN A 190 5.96 -20.25 7.36
C GLN A 190 6.14 -20.80 8.79
N ASN A 191 7.16 -20.31 9.51
CA ASN A 191 7.36 -20.64 10.92
C ASN A 191 6.24 -20.09 11.80
N GLU A 192 5.80 -18.85 11.60
CA GLU A 192 4.67 -18.24 12.30
C GLU A 192 3.37 -19.02 12.07
N ALA A 193 3.07 -19.36 10.82
CA ALA A 193 1.90 -20.17 10.47
C ALA A 193 1.93 -21.55 11.14
N SER A 194 3.11 -22.19 11.22
CA SER A 194 3.25 -23.49 11.91
C SER A 194 3.03 -23.38 13.43
N ARG A 195 3.46 -22.28 14.06
CA ARG A 195 3.24 -22.02 15.49
C ARG A 195 1.75 -21.79 15.76
N GLU A 196 1.11 -20.99 14.92
CA GLU A 196 -0.32 -20.68 15.06
C GLU A 196 -1.19 -21.92 14.82
N ALA A 197 -0.83 -22.77 13.85
CA ALA A 197 -1.49 -24.06 13.64
C ALA A 197 -1.41 -24.97 14.87
N ARG A 198 -0.25 -25.03 15.54
CA ARG A 198 -0.09 -25.80 16.80
C ARG A 198 -0.88 -25.19 17.95
N LYS A 199 -0.96 -23.87 18.06
CA LYS A 199 -1.78 -23.16 19.07
C LYS A 199 -3.26 -23.47 18.85
N LYS A 200 -3.71 -23.40 17.59
CA LYS A 200 -5.07 -23.78 17.19
C LYS A 200 -5.40 -25.23 17.54
N GLU A 201 -4.54 -26.19 17.20
CA GLU A 201 -4.80 -27.62 17.50
C GLU A 201 -4.91 -27.88 19.02
N LYS A 202 -4.11 -27.19 19.84
CA LYS A 202 -4.22 -27.26 21.31
C LYS A 202 -5.56 -26.72 21.80
N MET A 203 -5.95 -25.53 21.33
CA MET A 203 -7.23 -24.90 21.70
C MET A 203 -8.43 -25.75 21.24
N GLU A 204 -8.36 -26.38 20.06
CA GLU A 204 -9.41 -27.29 19.57
C GLU A 204 -9.53 -28.55 20.44
N LYS A 205 -8.41 -29.11 20.92
CA LYS A 205 -8.42 -30.24 21.87
C LYS A 205 -9.01 -29.83 23.21
N GLU A 206 -8.64 -28.66 23.74
CA GLU A 206 -9.19 -28.12 24.99
C GLU A 206 -10.70 -27.88 24.86
N LEU A 207 -11.16 -27.27 23.77
CA LEU A 207 -12.58 -27.06 23.48
C LEU A 207 -13.34 -28.39 23.42
N LYS A 208 -12.78 -29.41 22.74
CA LYS A 208 -13.39 -30.73 22.66
C LYS A 208 -13.51 -31.40 24.03
N ASN A 209 -12.49 -31.26 24.87
CA ASN A 209 -12.51 -31.78 26.24
C ASN A 209 -13.57 -31.07 27.10
N LEU A 210 -13.64 -29.73 27.03
CA LEU A 210 -14.65 -28.95 27.75
C LEU A 210 -16.08 -29.29 27.30
N LEU A 211 -16.30 -29.50 25.99
CA LEU A 211 -17.60 -29.94 25.48
C LEU A 211 -17.97 -31.34 25.99
N ALA A 212 -17.01 -32.26 26.07
CA ALA A 212 -17.23 -33.59 26.65
C ALA A 212 -17.54 -33.52 28.14
N GLU A 213 -16.82 -32.68 28.90
CA GLU A 213 -17.07 -32.44 30.32
C GLU A 213 -18.46 -31.83 30.56
N MET A 214 -18.87 -30.84 29.76
CA MET A 214 -20.22 -30.29 29.81
C MET A 214 -21.28 -31.37 29.51
N GLY A 215 -21.04 -32.22 28.51
CA GLY A 215 -21.93 -33.35 28.20
C GLY A 215 -22.09 -34.30 29.39
N ASN A 216 -20.99 -34.65 30.06
CA ASN A 216 -21.00 -35.48 31.26
C ASN A 216 -21.75 -34.80 32.42
N LYS A 217 -21.51 -33.50 32.66
CA LYS A 217 -22.21 -32.73 33.69
C LYS A 217 -23.70 -32.63 33.42
N GLN A 218 -24.10 -32.46 32.16
CA GLN A 218 -25.51 -32.46 31.77
C GLN A 218 -26.18 -33.82 32.01
N ALA A 219 -25.47 -34.92 31.74
CA ALA A 219 -25.95 -36.27 32.04
C ALA A 219 -26.09 -36.51 33.55
N GLU A 220 -25.11 -36.06 34.35
CA GLU A 220 -25.19 -36.10 35.83
C GLU A 220 -26.39 -35.30 36.35
N ILE A 221 -26.62 -34.08 35.84
CA ILE A 221 -27.79 -33.26 36.20
C ILE A 221 -29.08 -34.00 35.88
N LYS A 222 -29.20 -34.62 34.71
CA LYS A 222 -30.38 -35.38 34.31
C LYS A 222 -30.63 -36.59 35.23
N ASN A 223 -29.56 -37.29 35.62
CA ASN A 223 -29.65 -38.40 36.58
C ASN A 223 -30.08 -37.92 37.97
N LEU A 224 -29.52 -36.82 38.46
CA LEU A 224 -29.92 -36.22 39.74
C LEU A 224 -31.38 -35.74 39.71
N GLN A 225 -31.84 -35.14 38.61
CA GLN A 225 -33.24 -34.76 38.43
C GLN A 225 -34.17 -35.97 38.48
N GLN A 226 -33.80 -37.09 37.86
CA GLN A 226 -34.57 -38.35 37.96
C GLN A 226 -34.60 -38.87 39.40
N HIS A 227 -33.48 -38.82 40.13
CA HIS A 227 -33.45 -39.21 41.54
C HIS A 227 -34.33 -38.33 42.41
N ILE A 228 -34.29 -37.00 42.22
CA ILE A 228 -35.16 -36.06 42.92
C ILE A 228 -36.63 -36.38 42.65
N GLN A 229 -36.99 -36.70 41.40
CA GLN A 229 -38.36 -37.05 41.05
C GLN A 229 -38.83 -38.33 41.73
N ARG A 230 -38.00 -39.39 41.75
CA ARG A 230 -38.31 -40.63 42.48
C ARG A 230 -38.48 -40.39 43.98
N ASN A 231 -37.58 -39.61 44.58
CA ASN A 231 -37.67 -39.29 46.01
C ASN A 231 -38.95 -38.49 46.35
N LYS A 232 -39.39 -37.58 45.47
CA LYS A 232 -40.67 -36.88 45.63
C LYS A 232 -41.86 -37.83 45.58
N GLU A 233 -41.85 -38.79 44.66
CA GLU A 233 -42.91 -39.81 44.57
C GLU A 233 -42.95 -40.70 45.81
N GLU A 234 -41.80 -41.09 46.34
CA GLU A 234 -41.69 -41.84 47.60
C GLU A 234 -42.16 -41.01 48.80
N GLN A 235 -41.80 -39.73 48.87
CA GLN A 235 -42.26 -38.82 49.91
C GLN A 235 -43.80 -38.74 49.93
N VAL A 236 -44.45 -38.55 48.77
CA VAL A 236 -45.91 -38.48 48.67
C VAL A 236 -46.55 -39.80 49.14
N LYS A 237 -45.97 -40.95 48.79
CA LYS A 237 -46.45 -42.26 49.28
C LYS A 237 -46.34 -42.37 50.81
N MET A 238 -45.22 -41.94 51.39
CA MET A 238 -45.02 -41.95 52.84
C MET A 238 -45.97 -40.98 53.56
N GLU A 239 -46.22 -39.80 53.01
CA GLU A 239 -47.21 -38.85 53.53
C GLU A 239 -48.63 -39.44 53.50
N GLN A 240 -48.98 -40.18 52.44
CA GLN A 240 -50.27 -40.87 52.34
C GLN A 240 -50.40 -41.98 53.38
N HIS A 241 -49.36 -42.83 53.55
CA HIS A 241 -49.35 -43.85 54.60
C HIS A 241 -49.44 -43.25 56.01
N LEU A 242 -48.76 -42.12 56.26
CA LEU A 242 -48.86 -41.42 57.55
C LEU A 242 -50.30 -40.94 57.82
N LYS A 243 -50.99 -40.44 56.79
CA LYS A 243 -52.39 -40.00 56.89
C LYS A 243 -53.33 -41.16 57.18
N GLU A 244 -53.15 -42.29 56.50
CA GLU A 244 -53.91 -43.52 56.74
C GLU A 244 -53.70 -44.04 58.18
N GLN A 245 -52.46 -44.07 58.65
CA GLN A 245 -52.13 -44.47 60.02
C GLN A 245 -52.74 -43.55 61.08
N LYS A 246 -52.74 -42.22 60.84
CA LYS A 246 -53.43 -41.27 61.74
C LYS A 246 -54.92 -41.57 61.86
N ILE A 247 -55.60 -41.84 60.73
CA ILE A 247 -57.03 -42.19 60.72
C ILE A 247 -57.28 -43.49 61.48
N LEU A 248 -56.43 -44.51 61.28
CA LEU A 248 -56.54 -45.77 62.02
C LEU A 248 -56.35 -45.56 63.53
N ASN A 249 -55.37 -44.75 63.93
CA ASN A 249 -55.09 -44.48 65.33
C ASN A 249 -56.21 -43.67 66.00
N GLU A 250 -56.82 -42.72 65.29
CA GLU A 250 -58.03 -42.01 65.76
C GLU A 250 -59.22 -42.96 65.95
N ARG A 251 -59.41 -43.94 65.06
CA ARG A 251 -60.47 -44.96 65.20
C ARG A 251 -60.20 -45.86 66.41
N ALA A 252 -58.98 -46.37 66.55
CA ALA A 252 -58.59 -47.19 67.68
C ALA A 252 -58.73 -46.43 69.02
N GLY A 253 -58.39 -45.13 69.04
CA GLY A 253 -58.61 -44.26 70.20
C GLY A 253 -60.08 -44.16 70.59
N LYS A 254 -60.99 -43.96 69.63
CA LYS A 254 -62.44 -43.93 69.89
C LYS A 254 -62.98 -45.26 70.39
N GLU A 255 -62.50 -46.37 69.84
CA GLU A 255 -62.87 -47.72 70.31
C GLU A 255 -62.38 -47.95 71.75
N LEU A 256 -61.16 -47.51 72.08
CA LEU A 256 -60.62 -47.58 73.42
C LEU A 256 -61.44 -46.76 74.42
N GLU A 257 -61.81 -45.51 74.07
CA GLU A 257 -62.69 -44.66 74.88
C GLU A 257 -64.05 -45.31 75.13
N GLN A 258 -64.64 -45.94 74.11
CA GLN A 258 -65.90 -46.68 74.26
C GLN A 258 -65.75 -47.88 75.21
N CYS A 259 -64.67 -48.65 75.07
CA CYS A 259 -64.36 -49.76 75.98
C CYS A 259 -64.13 -49.28 77.41
N GLN A 260 -63.42 -48.17 77.61
CA GLN A 260 -63.22 -47.55 78.92
C GLN A 260 -64.54 -47.10 79.55
N MET A 261 -65.43 -46.45 78.77
CA MET A 261 -66.76 -46.08 79.26
C MET A 261 -67.60 -47.30 79.67
N ARG A 262 -67.57 -48.39 78.90
CA ARG A 262 -68.24 -49.63 79.28
C ARG A 262 -67.65 -50.25 80.54
N ASN A 263 -66.33 -50.29 80.65
CA ASN A 263 -65.65 -50.83 81.82
C ASN A 263 -65.97 -50.02 83.09
N ASN A 264 -66.01 -48.70 83.00
CA ASN A 264 -66.40 -47.83 84.12
C ASN A 264 -67.86 -48.05 84.54
N LYS A 265 -68.78 -48.26 83.59
CA LYS A 265 -70.18 -48.62 83.92
C LYS A 265 -70.27 -49.96 84.65
N LEU A 266 -69.57 -50.98 84.15
CA LEU A 266 -69.53 -52.30 84.80
C LEU A 266 -68.89 -52.23 86.20
N MET A 267 -67.85 -51.43 86.39
CA MET A 267 -67.29 -51.16 87.72
C MET A 267 -68.32 -50.53 88.65
N GLN A 268 -69.06 -49.51 88.18
CA GLN A 268 -70.11 -48.86 88.97
C GLN A 268 -71.25 -49.82 89.32
N GLU A 269 -71.69 -50.66 88.39
CA GLU A 269 -72.68 -51.72 88.63
C GLU A 269 -72.16 -52.75 89.64
N SER A 270 -70.89 -53.14 89.54
CA SER A 270 -70.25 -54.05 90.50
C SER A 270 -70.15 -53.45 91.90
N GLU A 271 -69.82 -52.16 92.02
CA GLU A 271 -69.82 -51.44 93.30
C GLU A 271 -71.24 -51.38 93.88
N GLN A 272 -72.26 -51.08 93.06
CA GLN A 272 -73.66 -51.10 93.49
C GLN A 272 -74.09 -52.49 93.98
N HIS A 273 -73.75 -53.55 93.24
CA HIS A 273 -74.03 -54.92 93.67
C HIS A 273 -73.30 -55.26 94.98
N SER A 274 -72.07 -54.78 95.17
CA SER A 274 -71.33 -54.98 96.42
C SER A 274 -72.03 -54.30 97.60
N VAL A 275 -72.49 -53.05 97.44
CA VAL A 275 -73.26 -52.34 98.47
C VAL A 275 -74.56 -53.07 98.79
N MET A 276 -75.32 -53.49 97.76
CA MET A 276 -76.53 -54.29 97.95
C MET A 276 -76.27 -55.60 98.69
N PHE A 277 -75.16 -56.27 98.40
CA PHE A 277 -74.75 -57.49 99.09
C PHE A 277 -74.44 -57.22 100.57
N GLU A 278 -73.81 -56.08 100.86
CA GLU A 278 -73.46 -55.64 102.22
C GLU A 278 -74.71 -55.29 103.04
N GLU A 279 -75.70 -54.64 102.44
CA GLU A 279 -77.03 -54.39 103.04
C GLU A 279 -77.77 -55.69 103.37
N VAL A 280 -77.83 -56.64 102.43
CA VAL A 280 -78.45 -57.96 102.66
C VAL A 280 -77.69 -58.74 103.75
N MET A 281 -76.36 -58.64 103.79
CA MET A 281 -75.55 -59.24 104.84
C MET A 281 -75.84 -58.62 106.22
N GLN A 282 -76.04 -57.30 106.30
CA GLN A 282 -76.49 -56.65 107.53
C GLN A 282 -77.90 -57.11 107.94
N ASP A 283 -78.84 -57.22 107.01
CA ASP A 283 -80.18 -57.75 107.27
C ASP A 283 -80.14 -59.19 107.80
N ILE A 284 -79.29 -60.05 107.21
CA ILE A 284 -79.06 -61.41 107.71
C ILE A 284 -78.47 -61.38 109.13
N GLN A 285 -77.51 -60.51 109.41
CA GLN A 285 -76.94 -60.37 110.75
C GLN A 285 -77.98 -59.88 111.76
N GLN A 286 -78.83 -58.92 111.39
CA GLN A 286 -79.91 -58.41 112.21
C GLN A 286 -80.98 -59.48 112.47
N LYS A 287 -81.38 -60.25 111.44
CA LYS A 287 -82.29 -61.40 111.59
C LYS A 287 -81.68 -62.54 112.40
N THR A 288 -80.36 -62.75 112.32
CA THR A 288 -79.63 -63.72 113.17
C THR A 288 -79.59 -63.25 114.62
N ALA A 289 -79.49 -61.94 114.88
CA ALA A 289 -79.57 -61.36 116.21
C ALA A 289 -81.00 -61.46 116.79
N GLU A 290 -82.04 -61.23 115.98
CA GLU A 290 -83.44 -61.47 116.33
C GLU A 290 -83.72 -62.95 116.62
N LEU A 291 -83.15 -63.86 115.83
CA LEU A 291 -83.16 -65.31 116.09
C LEU A 291 -82.41 -65.64 117.39
N LYS A 292 -81.26 -65.03 117.71
CA LYS A 292 -80.59 -65.22 119.01
C LYS A 292 -81.40 -64.70 120.21
N VAL A 293 -82.24 -63.68 120.02
CA VAL A 293 -83.20 -63.19 121.03
C VAL A 293 -84.43 -64.11 121.13
N SER A 294 -84.82 -64.77 120.03
CA SER A 294 -85.91 -65.76 119.98
C SER A 294 -85.49 -67.17 120.46
N THR A 295 -84.24 -67.60 120.22
CA THR A 295 -83.63 -68.85 120.72
C THR A 295 -83.19 -68.74 122.19
N ARG A 296 -83.17 -67.53 122.77
CA ARG A 296 -83.09 -67.30 124.23
C ARG A 296 -84.45 -67.35 124.94
N ARG A 297 -85.52 -67.74 124.25
CA ARG A 297 -86.86 -67.95 124.82
C ARG A 297 -87.35 -69.40 124.79
N CYS A 298 -86.47 -70.36 124.50
CA CYS A 298 -86.78 -71.80 124.58
C CYS A 298 -85.54 -72.65 124.94
N MET A 299 -85.20 -72.65 126.24
CA MET A 299 -84.58 -73.74 127.04
C MET A 299 -83.67 -73.14 128.11
N HIS A 300 -84.12 -73.09 129.36
CA HIS A 300 -84.01 -74.22 130.30
C HIS A 300 -84.23 -73.71 131.73
N LEU A 301 -85.20 -74.28 132.43
CA LEU A 301 -85.25 -74.40 133.88
C LEU A 301 -86.14 -75.66 134.08
N ILE A 302 -85.92 -76.61 134.99
CA ILE A 302 -85.52 -76.49 136.38
C ILE A 302 -85.15 -77.88 136.93
N SER A 303 -84.28 -77.97 137.95
CA SER A 303 -84.55 -78.76 139.16
C SER A 303 -83.55 -78.39 140.28
N HIS A 304 -83.81 -77.33 141.05
CA HIS A 304 -84.40 -77.28 142.42
C HIS A 304 -83.60 -77.91 143.58
N ILE A 305 -82.92 -77.03 144.34
CA ILE A 305 -82.87 -76.80 145.81
C ILE A 305 -83.24 -77.96 146.77
N THR A 306 -82.38 -78.25 147.76
CA THR A 306 -82.71 -78.15 149.22
C THR A 306 -81.52 -78.30 150.21
N LEU A 307 -81.69 -77.65 151.37
CA LEU A 307 -80.88 -77.51 152.61
C LEU A 307 -80.70 -78.86 153.38
N THR A 308 -79.82 -79.15 154.37
CA THR A 308 -79.14 -78.38 155.43
C THR A 308 -78.08 -79.25 156.15
N ALA A 309 -77.01 -78.63 156.66
CA ALA A 309 -76.22 -78.84 157.90
C ALA A 309 -75.69 -80.22 158.42
N ASN A 310 -74.35 -80.21 158.63
CA ASN A 310 -73.51 -80.74 159.74
C ASN A 310 -73.26 -82.26 159.94
N LYS A 311 -72.04 -82.72 159.57
CA LYS A 311 -70.93 -83.12 160.50
C LYS A 311 -69.70 -83.70 159.77
N LEU A 312 -68.52 -83.28 160.25
CA LEU A 312 -67.17 -83.88 160.20
C LEU A 312 -66.32 -83.89 158.90
N ARG A 313 -65.35 -82.97 158.88
CA ARG A 313 -63.88 -83.21 158.98
C ARG A 313 -63.30 -84.35 158.12
N VAL A 314 -62.72 -83.98 156.96
CA VAL A 314 -61.54 -84.55 156.24
C VAL A 314 -61.40 -83.98 154.79
N ALA A 315 -62.30 -83.09 154.31
CA ALA A 315 -62.29 -82.58 152.93
C ALA A 315 -61.78 -81.12 152.74
N GLU A 316 -60.81 -80.67 153.55
CA GLU A 316 -60.26 -79.30 153.46
C GLU A 316 -58.89 -79.20 152.77
N GLU A 317 -58.16 -80.31 152.56
CA GLU A 317 -56.86 -80.28 151.86
C GLU A 317 -56.99 -80.28 150.32
N GLN A 318 -57.92 -81.05 149.74
CA GLN A 318 -58.09 -81.10 148.26
C GLN A 318 -58.72 -79.84 147.62
N LYS A 319 -59.27 -78.93 148.43
CA LYS A 319 -59.81 -77.64 147.94
C LYS A 319 -58.74 -76.55 147.87
N VAL A 320 -57.67 -76.65 148.67
CA VAL A 320 -56.54 -75.71 148.64
C VAL A 320 -55.67 -75.98 147.42
N ASP A 321 -55.40 -77.25 147.09
CA ASP A 321 -54.60 -77.63 145.92
C ASP A 321 -55.28 -77.24 144.60
N ALA A 322 -56.59 -77.53 144.43
CA ALA A 322 -57.35 -77.09 143.26
C ALA A 322 -57.46 -75.55 143.18
N GLY A 323 -57.43 -74.85 144.31
CA GLY A 323 -57.39 -73.39 144.39
C GLY A 323 -56.02 -72.81 143.98
N HIS A 324 -54.93 -73.47 144.36
CA HIS A 324 -53.57 -73.14 143.95
C HIS A 324 -53.32 -73.43 142.47
N GLU A 325 -53.81 -74.54 141.93
CA GLU A 325 -53.73 -74.84 140.49
C GLU A 325 -54.56 -73.84 139.67
N ARG A 326 -55.78 -73.51 140.09
CA ARG A 326 -56.59 -72.49 139.41
C ARG A 326 -55.92 -71.11 139.43
N ASN A 327 -55.30 -70.72 140.54
CA ASN A 327 -54.59 -69.44 140.61
C ASN A 327 -53.30 -69.46 139.77
N THR A 328 -52.60 -70.59 139.70
CA THR A 328 -51.42 -70.78 138.84
C THR A 328 -51.78 -70.69 137.36
N LEU A 329 -52.82 -71.41 136.93
CA LEU A 329 -53.34 -71.35 135.56
C LEU A 329 -53.87 -69.95 135.21
N LYS A 330 -54.53 -69.26 136.14
CA LYS A 330 -54.95 -67.86 135.93
C LYS A 330 -53.77 -66.92 135.75
N ASN A 331 -52.70 -67.10 136.51
CA ASN A 331 -51.46 -66.33 136.35
C ASN A 331 -50.77 -66.64 135.02
N GLN A 332 -50.72 -67.91 134.61
CA GLN A 332 -50.19 -68.33 133.30
C GLN A 332 -51.01 -67.76 132.13
N ILE A 333 -52.34 -67.81 132.21
CA ILE A 333 -53.24 -67.19 131.21
C ILE A 333 -52.97 -65.69 131.14
N SER A 334 -52.85 -65.00 132.28
CA SER A 334 -52.54 -63.55 132.28
C SER A 334 -51.15 -63.23 131.71
N GLY A 335 -50.18 -64.14 131.87
CA GLY A 335 -48.84 -64.03 131.28
C GLY A 335 -48.90 -64.19 129.76
N LEU A 336 -49.56 -65.26 129.29
CA LEU A 336 -49.78 -65.52 127.86
C LEU A 336 -50.61 -64.44 127.17
N GLU A 337 -51.60 -63.86 127.85
CA GLU A 337 -52.37 -62.72 127.35
C GLU A 337 -51.49 -61.47 127.18
N ARG A 338 -50.58 -61.19 128.13
CA ARG A 338 -49.61 -60.09 127.99
C ARG A 338 -48.59 -60.33 126.89
N GLU A 339 -48.12 -61.57 126.73
CA GLU A 339 -47.20 -61.94 125.65
C GLU A 339 -47.88 -61.86 124.28
N LEU A 340 -49.12 -62.31 124.16
CA LEU A 340 -49.93 -62.18 122.95
C LEU A 340 -50.15 -60.70 122.59
N GLU A 341 -50.45 -59.86 123.58
CA GLU A 341 -50.64 -58.42 123.38
C GLU A 341 -49.33 -57.71 122.99
N ALA A 342 -48.20 -58.12 123.58
CA ALA A 342 -46.87 -57.64 123.19
C ALA A 342 -46.51 -58.06 121.76
N ALA A 343 -46.78 -59.32 121.38
CA ALA A 343 -46.57 -59.83 120.03
C ALA A 343 -47.46 -59.12 119.00
N LYS A 344 -48.72 -58.83 119.34
CA LYS A 344 -49.62 -58.02 118.48
C LYS A 344 -49.10 -56.61 118.29
N LYS A 345 -48.64 -55.95 119.35
CA LYS A 345 -48.02 -54.62 119.27
C LYS A 345 -46.75 -54.64 118.42
N GLN A 346 -45.92 -55.68 118.55
CA GLN A 346 -44.74 -55.83 117.71
C GLN A 346 -45.12 -56.04 116.24
N ALA A 347 -46.11 -56.89 115.95
CA ALA A 347 -46.61 -57.10 114.59
C ALA A 347 -47.19 -55.82 113.96
N GLU A 348 -47.88 -54.98 114.73
CA GLU A 348 -48.35 -53.66 114.31
C GLU A 348 -47.19 -52.71 113.96
N ILE A 349 -46.11 -52.72 114.76
CA ILE A 349 -44.90 -51.92 114.50
C ILE A 349 -44.20 -52.40 113.23
N ASP A 350 -43.99 -53.71 113.10
CA ASP A 350 -43.33 -54.31 111.94
C ASP A 350 -44.14 -54.07 110.66
N LYS A 351 -45.48 -54.15 110.74
CA LYS A 351 -46.37 -53.81 109.62
C LYS A 351 -46.19 -52.36 109.17
N LYS A 352 -46.13 -51.41 110.12
CA LYS A 352 -45.87 -49.99 109.79
C LYS A 352 -44.50 -49.79 109.14
N ALA A 353 -43.46 -50.46 109.65
CA ALA A 353 -42.13 -50.41 109.07
C ALA A 353 -42.08 -50.99 107.64
N ILE A 354 -42.79 -52.11 107.40
CA ILE A 354 -42.93 -52.70 106.07
C ILE A 354 -43.66 -51.74 105.12
N ASP A 355 -44.76 -51.13 105.56
CA ASP A 355 -45.52 -50.18 104.75
C ASP A 355 -44.69 -48.92 104.39
N GLU A 356 -43.85 -48.44 105.31
CA GLU A 356 -42.91 -47.35 105.06
C GLU A 356 -41.83 -47.74 104.03
N LEU A 357 -41.19 -48.90 104.19
CA LEU A 357 -40.20 -49.42 103.23
C LEU A 357 -40.82 -49.66 101.84
N VAL A 358 -42.06 -50.13 101.76
CA VAL A 358 -42.79 -50.29 100.50
C VAL A 358 -43.00 -48.95 99.82
N ARG A 359 -43.38 -47.90 100.56
CA ARG A 359 -43.53 -46.54 100.01
C ARG A 359 -42.19 -45.98 99.53
N GLU A 360 -41.11 -46.16 100.29
CA GLU A 360 -39.77 -45.74 99.89
C GLU A 360 -39.30 -46.46 98.62
N ARG A 361 -39.48 -47.78 98.55
CA ARG A 361 -39.19 -48.57 97.35
C ARG A 361 -39.97 -48.07 96.15
N ASP A 362 -41.27 -47.80 96.29
CA ASP A 362 -42.11 -47.35 95.19
C ASP A 362 -41.74 -45.94 94.72
N MET A 363 -41.37 -45.06 95.65
CA MET A 363 -40.83 -43.72 95.33
C MET A 363 -39.48 -43.81 94.62
N LEU A 364 -38.56 -44.64 95.11
CA LEU A 364 -37.27 -44.87 94.48
C LEU A 364 -37.42 -45.49 93.09
N SER A 365 -38.34 -46.45 92.92
CA SER A 365 -38.63 -47.07 91.63
C SER A 365 -39.20 -46.05 90.63
N LYS A 366 -40.14 -45.18 91.06
CA LYS A 366 -40.63 -44.07 90.23
C LYS A 366 -39.51 -43.09 89.86
N ASN A 367 -38.63 -42.75 90.80
CA ASN A 367 -37.50 -41.85 90.54
C ASN A 367 -36.48 -42.48 89.58
N LEU A 368 -36.21 -43.78 89.71
CA LEU A 368 -35.35 -44.52 88.80
C LEU A 368 -35.93 -44.50 87.38
N VAL A 369 -37.22 -44.81 87.21
CA VAL A 369 -37.87 -44.77 85.88
C VAL A 369 -37.80 -43.37 85.28
N LYS A 370 -38.04 -42.32 86.08
CA LYS A 370 -37.90 -40.92 85.62
C LYS A 370 -36.46 -40.62 85.18
N ALA A 371 -35.46 -40.97 85.99
CA ALA A 371 -34.05 -40.75 85.69
C ALA A 371 -33.60 -41.53 84.43
N THR A 372 -34.02 -42.78 84.29
CA THR A 372 -33.77 -43.60 83.10
C THR A 372 -34.40 -42.98 81.86
N SER A 373 -35.65 -42.50 81.96
CA SER A 373 -36.34 -41.84 80.83
C SER A 373 -35.65 -40.52 80.42
N ALA A 374 -35.16 -39.74 81.39
CA ALA A 374 -34.43 -38.50 81.13
C ALA A 374 -33.06 -38.79 80.49
N THR A 375 -32.36 -39.80 80.98
CA THR A 375 -31.08 -40.26 80.41
C THR A 375 -31.26 -40.75 78.98
N GLN A 376 -32.33 -41.51 78.70
CA GLN A 376 -32.62 -41.98 77.35
C GLN A 376 -32.91 -40.82 76.38
N LYS A 377 -33.63 -39.79 76.84
CA LYS A 377 -33.84 -38.56 76.04
C LYS A 377 -32.51 -37.86 75.74
N GLN A 378 -31.63 -37.76 76.73
CA GLN A 378 -30.31 -37.16 76.54
C GLN A 378 -29.43 -37.96 75.57
N ILE A 379 -29.44 -39.29 75.66
CA ILE A 379 -28.71 -40.17 74.71
C ILE A 379 -29.21 -39.94 73.28
N ASN A 380 -30.54 -39.89 73.08
CA ASN A 380 -31.11 -39.65 71.76
C ASN A 380 -30.73 -38.27 71.22
N LEU A 381 -30.70 -37.25 72.08
CA LEU A 381 -30.26 -35.89 71.71
C LEU A 381 -28.78 -35.85 71.32
N VAL A 382 -27.91 -36.53 72.06
CA VAL A 382 -26.47 -36.63 71.75
C VAL A 382 -26.26 -37.32 70.40
N LYS A 383 -26.97 -38.43 70.12
CA LYS A 383 -26.90 -39.10 68.81
C LYS A 383 -27.33 -38.19 67.66
N LEU A 384 -28.37 -37.38 67.86
CA LEU A 384 -28.81 -36.40 66.87
C LEU A 384 -27.73 -35.35 66.61
N HIS A 385 -27.11 -34.83 67.68
CA HIS A 385 -26.02 -33.86 67.56
C HIS A 385 -24.76 -34.46 66.91
N GLU A 386 -24.41 -35.71 67.20
CA GLU A 386 -23.29 -36.40 66.54
C GLU A 386 -23.55 -36.57 65.04
N GLN A 387 -24.77 -36.93 64.65
CA GLN A 387 -25.12 -37.03 63.23
C GLN A 387 -25.07 -35.66 62.54
N SER A 388 -25.61 -34.62 63.18
CA SER A 388 -25.52 -33.25 62.66
C SER A 388 -24.09 -32.77 62.53
N LYS A 389 -23.23 -33.09 63.51
CA LYS A 389 -21.79 -32.78 63.47
C LYS A 389 -21.11 -33.45 62.28
N LYS A 390 -21.36 -34.75 62.05
CA LYS A 390 -20.79 -35.46 60.89
C LYS A 390 -21.21 -34.82 59.56
N ASN A 391 -22.49 -34.48 59.41
CA ASN A 391 -22.97 -33.82 58.20
C ASN A 391 -22.26 -32.47 57.97
N LEU A 392 -22.10 -31.67 59.02
CA LEU A 392 -21.37 -30.39 58.94
C LEU A 392 -19.87 -30.59 58.64
N GLU A 393 -19.24 -31.61 59.19
CA GLU A 393 -17.84 -31.95 58.89
C GLU A 393 -17.65 -32.34 57.42
N GLU A 394 -18.57 -33.11 56.85
CA GLU A 394 -18.58 -33.45 55.42
C GLU A 394 -18.79 -32.22 54.54
N GLU A 395 -19.72 -31.33 54.89
CA GLU A 395 -19.92 -30.06 54.19
C GLU A 395 -18.66 -29.18 54.21
N ILE A 396 -18.04 -29.02 55.38
CA ILE A 396 -16.77 -28.27 55.52
C ILE A 396 -15.68 -28.88 54.63
N GLN A 397 -15.58 -30.21 54.58
CA GLN A 397 -14.61 -30.88 53.72
C GLN A 397 -14.89 -30.64 52.22
N ASN A 398 -16.16 -30.67 51.82
CA ASN A 398 -16.57 -30.35 50.45
C ASN A 398 -16.23 -28.90 50.09
N TYR A 399 -16.50 -27.94 50.98
CA TYR A 399 -16.13 -26.54 50.77
C TYR A 399 -14.60 -26.34 50.69
N LYS A 400 -13.81 -27.08 51.49
CA LYS A 400 -12.34 -27.07 51.37
C LYS A 400 -11.88 -27.57 50.00
N ASN A 401 -12.45 -28.66 49.51
CA ASN A 401 -12.11 -29.24 48.21
C ASN A 401 -12.47 -28.27 47.08
N GLU A 402 -13.64 -27.62 47.16
CA GLU A 402 -14.06 -26.63 46.17
C GLU A 402 -13.16 -25.39 46.20
N ALA A 403 -12.81 -24.88 47.39
CA ALA A 403 -11.87 -23.77 47.52
C ALA A 403 -10.49 -24.08 46.90
N GLN A 404 -10.00 -25.33 47.02
CA GLN A 404 -8.77 -25.75 46.35
C GLN A 404 -8.90 -25.79 44.82
N LYS A 405 -10.05 -26.22 44.28
CA LYS A 405 -10.30 -26.18 42.83
C LYS A 405 -10.34 -24.74 42.32
N GLN A 406 -11.08 -23.86 43.02
CA GLN A 406 -11.17 -22.45 42.68
C GLN A 406 -9.78 -21.77 42.68
N ARG A 407 -8.92 -22.08 43.65
CA ARG A 407 -7.53 -21.58 43.67
C ARG A 407 -6.72 -22.01 42.43
N LYS A 408 -6.88 -23.25 41.95
CA LYS A 408 -6.21 -23.71 40.73
C LYS A 408 -6.72 -22.98 39.49
N ILE A 409 -8.02 -22.74 39.41
CA ILE A 409 -8.63 -21.98 38.31
C ILE A 409 -8.12 -20.53 38.32
N ILE A 410 -8.09 -19.88 39.48
CA ILE A 410 -7.56 -18.52 39.62
C ILE A 410 -6.11 -18.46 39.15
N TYR A 411 -5.25 -19.38 39.59
CA TYR A 411 -3.85 -19.42 39.17
C TYR A 411 -3.69 -19.59 37.64
N GLN A 412 -4.53 -20.43 37.03
CA GLN A 412 -4.51 -20.61 35.57
C GLN A 412 -4.93 -19.32 34.84
N LEU A 413 -6.00 -18.65 35.31
CA LEU A 413 -6.46 -17.37 34.76
C LEU A 413 -5.43 -16.25 34.94
N GLU A 414 -4.72 -16.22 36.07
CA GLU A 414 -3.62 -15.28 36.30
C GLU A 414 -2.46 -15.51 35.32
N LYS A 415 -2.10 -16.77 35.07
CA LYS A 415 -1.08 -17.12 34.08
C LYS A 415 -1.49 -16.72 32.66
N GLU A 416 -2.75 -16.94 32.29
CA GLU A 416 -3.30 -16.51 31.00
C GLU A 416 -3.31 -14.99 30.87
N ARG A 417 -3.73 -14.26 31.92
CA ARG A 417 -3.64 -12.80 31.98
C ARG A 417 -2.22 -12.32 31.73
N ASP A 418 -1.23 -12.91 32.40
CA ASP A 418 0.16 -12.50 32.27
C ASP A 418 0.73 -12.81 30.87
N CYS A 419 0.33 -13.94 30.25
CA CYS A 419 0.62 -14.21 28.85
C CYS A 419 0.04 -13.14 27.93
N PHE A 420 -1.24 -12.76 28.11
CA PHE A 420 -1.88 -11.73 27.29
C PHE A 420 -1.26 -10.35 27.49
N ILE A 421 -0.82 -10.01 28.71
CA ILE A 421 -0.08 -8.77 28.98
C ILE A 421 1.23 -8.75 28.17
N ASN A 422 1.97 -9.86 28.15
CA ASN A 422 3.21 -9.97 27.38
C ASN A 422 2.96 -9.88 25.87
N GLU A 423 1.99 -10.63 25.35
CA GLU A 423 1.59 -10.57 23.93
C GLU A 423 1.18 -9.14 23.52
N THR A 424 0.41 -8.45 24.38
CA THR A 424 0.00 -7.05 24.14
C THR A 424 1.19 -6.10 24.16
N SER A 425 2.14 -6.29 25.08
CA SER A 425 3.36 -5.48 25.17
C SER A 425 4.24 -5.67 23.92
N GLU A 426 4.43 -6.91 23.47
CA GLU A 426 5.18 -7.21 22.24
C GLU A 426 4.52 -6.60 21.00
N LEU A 427 3.21 -6.74 20.86
CA LEU A 427 2.46 -6.13 19.75
C LEU A 427 2.57 -4.60 19.79
N LYS A 428 2.47 -3.99 20.97
CA LYS A 428 2.64 -2.54 21.13
C LYS A 428 4.03 -2.09 20.71
N GLN A 429 5.08 -2.86 21.03
CA GLN A 429 6.44 -2.57 20.61
C GLN A 429 6.59 -2.67 19.08
N LYS A 430 6.00 -3.70 18.46
CA LYS A 430 6.00 -3.85 16.99
C LYS A 430 5.30 -2.68 16.29
N VAL A 431 4.14 -2.24 16.81
CA VAL A 431 3.43 -1.06 16.29
C VAL A 431 4.30 0.20 16.37
N LEU A 432 4.98 0.43 17.50
CA LEU A 432 5.89 1.56 17.65
C LEU A 432 7.07 1.50 16.67
N GLN A 433 7.59 0.30 16.39
CA GLN A 433 8.65 0.14 15.39
C GLN A 433 8.15 0.46 13.98
N HIS A 434 6.99 -0.08 13.58
CA HIS A 434 6.40 0.20 12.28
C HIS A 434 6.07 1.67 12.07
N LEU A 435 5.62 2.38 13.12
CA LEU A 435 5.41 3.83 13.05
C LEU A 435 6.70 4.60 12.74
N LYS A 436 7.83 4.21 13.36
CA LYS A 436 9.14 4.80 13.03
C LYS A 436 9.58 4.49 11.61
N ASP A 437 9.34 3.25 11.15
CA ASP A 437 9.68 2.87 9.78
C ASP A 437 8.87 3.68 8.76
N ILE A 438 7.57 3.91 9.03
CA ILE A 438 6.71 4.78 8.22
C ILE A 438 7.26 6.20 8.17
N GLU A 439 7.63 6.78 9.32
CA GLU A 439 8.20 8.13 9.39
C GLU A 439 9.50 8.26 8.57
N ILE A 440 10.37 7.25 8.61
CA ILE A 440 11.58 7.19 7.77
C ILE A 440 11.22 7.11 6.28
N ARG A 441 10.22 6.30 5.92
CA ARG A 441 9.76 6.18 4.53
C ARG A 441 9.12 7.47 4.02
N GLU A 442 8.35 8.17 4.84
CA GLU A 442 7.78 9.48 4.51
C GLU A 442 8.88 10.51 4.24
N MET A 443 9.92 10.55 5.08
CA MET A 443 11.09 11.41 4.85
C MET A 443 11.80 11.09 3.53
N GLN A 444 11.97 9.80 3.20
CA GLN A 444 12.54 9.37 1.92
C GLN A 444 11.67 9.81 0.73
N ILE A 445 10.35 9.70 0.84
CA ILE A 445 9.42 10.15 -0.20
C ILE A 445 9.57 11.66 -0.43
N CYS A 446 9.60 12.47 0.63
CA CYS A 446 9.83 13.91 0.50
C CYS A 446 11.16 14.25 -0.19
N ASP A 447 12.24 13.52 0.12
CA ASP A 447 13.53 13.69 -0.55
C ASP A 447 13.46 13.36 -2.04
N TYR A 448 12.74 12.28 -2.41
CA TYR A 448 12.55 11.91 -3.82
C TYR A 448 11.66 12.91 -4.57
N GLU A 449 10.58 13.39 -3.95
CA GLU A 449 9.72 14.43 -4.53
C GLU A 449 10.53 15.69 -4.84
N LYS A 450 11.41 16.12 -3.91
CA LYS A 450 12.30 17.25 -4.13
C LYS A 450 13.25 17.03 -5.31
N LYS A 451 13.84 15.83 -5.44
CA LYS A 451 14.71 15.48 -6.57
C LYS A 451 13.96 15.46 -7.92
N ILE A 452 12.71 15.02 -7.91
CA ILE A 452 11.83 15.03 -9.09
C ILE A 452 11.56 16.48 -9.50
N GLU A 453 11.20 17.35 -8.56
CA GLU A 453 10.95 18.77 -8.83
C GLU A 453 12.19 19.47 -9.39
N GLU A 454 13.37 19.24 -8.79
CA GLU A 454 14.64 19.77 -9.30
C GLU A 454 14.94 19.31 -10.73
N SER A 455 14.62 18.04 -11.04
CA SER A 455 14.80 17.47 -12.38
C SER A 455 13.79 18.03 -13.39
N ALA A 456 12.54 18.25 -12.98
CA ALA A 456 11.51 18.87 -13.80
C ALA A 456 11.87 20.32 -14.16
N ILE A 457 12.41 21.10 -13.22
CA ILE A 457 12.91 22.45 -13.46
C ILE A 457 14.06 22.40 -14.49
N LYS A 458 15.03 21.49 -14.33
CA LYS A 458 16.14 21.33 -15.28
C LYS A 458 15.65 20.96 -16.68
N LEU A 459 14.69 20.04 -16.79
CA LEU A 459 14.10 19.66 -18.07
C LEU A 459 13.43 20.86 -18.76
N LYS A 460 12.64 21.63 -18.01
CA LYS A 460 11.97 22.84 -18.53
C LYS A 460 12.98 23.89 -19.01
N GLN A 461 14.08 24.08 -18.28
CA GLN A 461 15.17 24.96 -18.72
C GLN A 461 15.81 24.47 -20.03
N GLN A 462 16.03 23.17 -20.19
CA GLN A 462 16.58 22.61 -21.42
C GLN A 462 15.60 22.71 -22.59
N GLN A 463 14.30 22.50 -22.36
CA GLN A 463 13.26 22.70 -23.38
C GLN A 463 13.28 24.14 -23.90
N ASN A 464 13.28 25.13 -23.00
CA ASN A 464 13.35 26.54 -23.38
C ASN A 464 14.61 26.87 -24.21
N ARG A 465 15.77 26.30 -23.84
CA ARG A 465 17.02 26.47 -24.61
C ARG A 465 16.92 25.86 -26.01
N CYS A 466 16.38 24.65 -26.13
CA CYS A 466 16.17 23.99 -27.42
C CYS A 466 15.19 24.78 -28.30
N GLU A 467 14.13 25.34 -27.73
CA GLU A 467 13.19 26.21 -28.44
C GLU A 467 13.86 27.48 -28.95
N ALA A 468 14.68 28.15 -28.12
CA ALA A 468 15.45 29.32 -28.53
C ALA A 468 16.42 29.01 -29.69
N VAL A 469 17.17 27.91 -29.60
CA VAL A 469 18.06 27.50 -30.71
C VAL A 469 17.28 27.16 -31.98
N ARG A 470 16.09 26.55 -31.85
CA ARG A 470 15.22 26.28 -33.00
C ARG A 470 14.73 27.57 -33.65
N THR A 471 14.32 28.57 -32.88
CA THR A 471 13.88 29.87 -33.44
C THR A 471 15.03 30.61 -34.11
N GLU A 472 16.22 30.63 -33.50
CA GLU A 472 17.43 31.20 -34.10
C GLU A 472 17.81 30.50 -35.41
N ARG A 473 17.85 29.15 -35.41
CA ARG A 473 18.11 28.37 -36.62
C ARG A 473 17.10 28.71 -37.72
N ASN A 474 15.82 28.80 -37.40
CA ASN A 474 14.78 29.15 -38.39
C ASN A 474 14.98 30.57 -38.94
N LEU A 475 15.37 31.53 -38.08
CA LEU A 475 15.71 32.89 -38.49
C LEU A 475 16.91 32.92 -39.45
N TYR A 476 18.01 32.23 -39.10
CA TYR A 476 19.19 32.16 -39.97
C TYR A 476 18.93 31.41 -41.27
N SER A 477 18.10 30.36 -41.24
CA SER A 477 17.66 29.66 -42.45
C SER A 477 16.91 30.61 -43.40
N LYS A 478 16.04 31.48 -42.87
CA LYS A 478 15.35 32.50 -43.66
C LYS A 478 16.33 33.51 -44.26
N LYS A 479 17.22 34.07 -43.43
CA LYS A 479 18.26 35.01 -43.89
C LYS A 479 19.17 34.41 -44.97
N LEU A 480 19.50 33.13 -44.86
CA LEU A 480 20.30 32.42 -45.86
C LEU A 480 19.57 32.28 -47.19
N ILE A 481 18.26 32.03 -47.17
CA ILE A 481 17.45 31.97 -48.39
C ILE A 481 17.40 33.35 -49.04
N GLU A 482 17.12 34.41 -48.27
CA GLU A 482 17.10 35.80 -48.75
C GLU A 482 18.43 36.18 -49.41
N ALA A 483 19.57 35.88 -48.76
CA ALA A 483 20.90 36.14 -49.33
C ALA A 483 21.17 35.32 -50.60
N LYS A 484 20.67 34.07 -50.70
CA LYS A 484 20.80 33.26 -51.92
C LYS A 484 19.97 33.84 -53.07
N ASP A 485 18.77 34.34 -52.79
CA ASP A 485 17.90 34.98 -53.77
C ASP A 485 18.53 36.29 -54.28
N GLU A 486 19.10 37.10 -53.39
CA GLU A 486 19.87 38.31 -53.75
C GLU A 486 21.08 37.97 -54.65
N ILE A 487 21.85 36.92 -54.30
CA ILE A 487 22.97 36.47 -55.14
C ILE A 487 22.48 36.01 -56.51
N ALA A 488 21.35 35.29 -56.58
CA ALA A 488 20.77 34.85 -57.85
C ALA A 488 20.33 36.05 -58.71
N GLU A 489 19.73 37.07 -58.10
CA GLU A 489 19.37 38.31 -58.78
C GLU A 489 20.61 39.07 -59.29
N MET A 490 21.65 39.19 -58.46
CA MET A 490 22.91 39.84 -58.85
C MET A 490 23.61 39.08 -59.98
N LYS A 491 23.58 37.73 -59.98
CA LYS A 491 24.08 36.92 -61.09
C LYS A 491 23.29 37.16 -62.37
N LYS A 492 21.96 37.33 -62.28
CA LYS A 492 21.12 37.66 -63.45
C LYS A 492 21.48 39.05 -63.99
N LYS A 493 21.61 40.05 -63.13
CA LYS A 493 22.07 41.41 -63.50
C LYS A 493 23.44 41.37 -64.16
N LEU A 494 24.40 40.62 -63.58
CA LEU A 494 25.73 40.44 -64.16
C LEU A 494 25.65 39.86 -65.56
N LYS A 495 24.87 38.80 -65.78
CA LYS A 495 24.67 38.23 -67.13
C LYS A 495 24.13 39.25 -68.12
N THR A 496 23.13 40.05 -67.72
CA THR A 496 22.59 41.12 -68.58
C THR A 496 23.65 42.17 -68.91
N VAL A 497 24.42 42.63 -67.92
CA VAL A 497 25.50 43.60 -68.14
C VAL A 497 26.63 43.01 -68.99
N THR A 498 27.01 41.74 -68.77
CA THR A 498 27.99 41.07 -69.63
C THR A 498 27.51 41.01 -71.08
N HIS A 499 26.24 40.67 -71.31
CA HIS A 499 25.67 40.69 -72.66
C HIS A 499 25.69 42.10 -73.27
N GLN A 500 25.36 43.14 -72.49
CA GLN A 500 25.49 44.53 -72.94
C GLN A 500 26.93 44.92 -73.28
N VAL A 501 27.90 44.48 -72.48
CA VAL A 501 29.33 44.70 -72.74
C VAL A 501 29.74 44.01 -74.03
N ASP A 502 29.28 42.78 -74.27
CA ASP A 502 29.61 42.06 -75.50
C ASP A 502 28.94 42.69 -76.73
N GLN A 503 27.69 43.17 -76.63
CA GLN A 503 27.05 43.98 -77.67
C GLN A 503 27.85 45.26 -77.97
N LEU A 504 28.28 45.98 -76.93
CA LEU A 504 29.10 47.19 -77.10
C LEU A 504 30.48 46.86 -77.72
N LYS A 505 31.08 45.72 -77.39
CA LYS A 505 32.31 45.26 -78.05
C LYS A 505 32.06 44.98 -79.53
N GLU A 506 30.97 44.30 -79.88
CA GLU A 506 30.58 44.08 -81.28
C GLU A 506 30.39 45.41 -82.02
N GLU A 507 29.67 46.36 -81.44
CA GLU A 507 29.52 47.71 -82.00
C GLU A 507 30.85 48.44 -82.18
N ILE A 508 31.78 48.30 -81.23
CA ILE A 508 33.13 48.86 -81.35
C ILE A 508 33.87 48.20 -82.50
N THR A 509 33.84 46.86 -82.61
CA THR A 509 34.50 46.14 -83.71
C THR A 509 33.92 46.51 -85.07
N ASP A 510 32.60 46.69 -85.17
CA ASP A 510 31.93 47.13 -86.39
C ASP A 510 32.33 48.56 -86.77
N LYS A 511 32.40 49.46 -85.77
CA LYS A 511 32.88 50.84 -85.98
C LYS A 511 34.36 50.88 -86.37
N GLU A 512 35.21 50.06 -85.75
CA GLU A 512 36.62 49.93 -86.11
C GLU A 512 36.79 49.39 -87.54
N ALA A 513 36.00 48.38 -87.93
CA ALA A 513 35.99 47.85 -89.29
C ALA A 513 35.50 48.90 -90.31
N ALA A 514 34.45 49.66 -89.98
CA ALA A 514 33.98 50.77 -90.81
C ALA A 514 35.05 51.85 -90.97
N LEU A 515 35.71 52.24 -89.87
CA LEU A 515 36.79 53.21 -89.88
C LEU A 515 38.00 52.71 -90.68
N ALA A 516 38.34 51.42 -90.58
CA ALA A 516 39.40 50.80 -91.39
C ALA A 516 39.07 50.85 -92.88
N LYS A 517 37.82 50.52 -93.25
CA LYS A 517 37.32 50.60 -94.63
C LYS A 517 37.36 52.03 -95.18
N GLU A 518 37.06 53.02 -94.33
CA GLU A 518 37.15 54.45 -94.70
C GLU A 518 38.60 54.93 -94.84
N LYS A 519 39.50 54.48 -93.95
CA LYS A 519 40.95 54.69 -94.10
C LYS A 519 41.48 54.06 -95.39
N GLU A 520 41.03 52.87 -95.76
CA GLU A 520 41.43 52.21 -96.99
C GLU A 520 40.92 52.95 -98.23
N LYS A 521 39.68 53.46 -98.21
CA LYS A 521 39.18 54.36 -99.26
C LYS A 521 40.04 55.62 -99.39
N LEU A 522 40.32 56.31 -98.28
CA LEU A 522 41.19 57.49 -98.25
C LEU A 522 42.60 57.17 -98.77
N TYR A 523 43.14 55.99 -98.43
CA TYR A 523 44.44 55.53 -98.92
C TYR A 523 44.42 55.30 -100.43
N VAL A 524 43.35 54.70 -100.98
CA VAL A 524 43.17 54.50 -102.43
C VAL A 524 42.99 55.84 -103.15
N GLU A 525 42.26 56.79 -102.57
CA GLU A 525 42.13 58.16 -103.10
C GLU A 525 43.49 58.88 -103.10
N LEU A 526 44.25 58.79 -102.00
CA LEU A 526 45.60 59.34 -101.92
C LEU A 526 46.54 58.70 -102.95
N LYS A 527 46.44 57.38 -103.15
CA LYS A 527 47.17 56.65 -104.19
C LYS A 527 46.80 57.12 -105.60
N HIS A 528 45.52 57.40 -105.86
CA HIS A 528 45.08 57.99 -107.14
C HIS A 528 45.59 59.42 -107.34
N VAL A 529 45.63 60.24 -106.28
CA VAL A 529 46.21 61.59 -106.33
C VAL A 529 47.72 61.52 -106.62
N LEU A 530 48.45 60.59 -105.98
CA LEU A 530 49.87 60.36 -106.22
C LEU A 530 50.14 59.84 -107.65
N ALA A 531 49.26 58.99 -108.21
CA ALA A 531 49.37 58.51 -109.59
C ALA A 531 49.13 59.61 -110.66
N ARG A 532 48.60 60.78 -110.28
CA ARG A 532 48.47 61.96 -111.15
C ARG A 532 49.69 62.88 -111.14
N GLN A 533 50.74 62.57 -110.35
CA GLN A 533 52.00 63.29 -110.44
C GLN A 533 52.89 62.69 -111.55
N PRO A 534 53.49 63.51 -112.44
CA PRO A 534 54.37 63.01 -113.48
C PRO A 534 55.65 62.40 -112.88
N GLY A 535 55.96 61.17 -113.28
CA GLY A 535 57.06 60.35 -112.76
C GLY A 535 58.48 60.84 -113.13
N PRO A 536 59.51 60.20 -112.55
CA PRO A 536 60.91 60.65 -112.62
C PRO A 536 61.49 60.77 -114.04
N GLU A 537 60.95 60.04 -115.01
CA GLU A 537 61.33 60.15 -116.43
C GLU A 537 61.01 61.53 -117.04
N ALA A 538 59.94 62.20 -116.57
CA ALA A 538 59.63 63.57 -116.98
C ALA A 538 60.57 64.60 -116.33
N ALA A 539 61.15 64.29 -115.17
CA ALA A 539 62.14 65.13 -114.48
C ALA A 539 63.55 64.98 -115.09
N GLU A 540 63.94 63.78 -115.55
CA GLU A 540 65.22 63.53 -116.23
C GLU A 540 65.28 64.12 -117.63
N GLN A 541 64.20 64.03 -118.43
CA GLN A 541 64.15 64.69 -119.74
C GLN A 541 64.25 66.22 -119.64
N LEU A 542 63.71 66.82 -118.58
CA LEU A 542 63.80 68.27 -118.31
C LEU A 542 65.20 68.72 -117.87
N GLN A 543 65.95 67.86 -117.17
CA GLN A 543 67.37 68.09 -116.87
C GLN A 543 68.24 68.01 -118.13
N LEU A 544 68.00 67.02 -119.00
CA LEU A 544 68.74 66.87 -120.25
C LEU A 544 68.53 68.10 -121.16
N TYR A 545 67.27 68.53 -121.34
CA TYR A 545 66.97 69.74 -122.11
C TYR A 545 67.56 71.01 -121.49
N ARG A 546 67.60 71.14 -120.16
CA ARG A 546 68.26 72.28 -119.48
C ARG A 546 69.77 72.28 -119.68
N HIS A 547 70.43 71.13 -119.73
CA HIS A 547 71.88 71.06 -119.95
C HIS A 547 72.24 71.45 -121.39
N THR A 548 71.52 70.92 -122.37
CA THR A 548 71.71 71.22 -123.80
C THR A 548 71.43 72.70 -124.12
N LEU A 549 70.41 73.31 -123.48
CA LEU A 549 70.10 74.72 -123.62
C LEU A 549 71.22 75.62 -123.05
N ARG A 550 71.87 75.21 -121.95
CA ARG A 550 72.99 75.94 -121.33
C ARG A 550 74.24 75.95 -122.22
N GLU A 551 74.56 74.83 -122.89
CA GLU A 551 75.69 74.77 -123.81
C GLU A 551 75.45 75.59 -125.08
N LYS A 552 74.24 75.52 -125.65
CA LYS A 552 73.87 76.33 -126.83
C LYS A 552 73.84 77.83 -126.52
N THR A 553 73.48 78.23 -125.30
CA THR A 553 73.51 79.63 -124.86
C THR A 553 74.95 80.15 -124.67
N LYS A 554 75.91 79.30 -124.27
CA LYS A 554 77.34 79.65 -124.23
C LYS A 554 77.92 79.83 -125.64
N GLN A 555 77.57 78.96 -126.58
CA GLN A 555 77.99 79.09 -127.99
C GLN A 555 77.45 80.39 -128.63
N LEU A 556 76.20 80.76 -128.35
CA LEU A 556 75.59 82.00 -128.82
C LEU A 556 76.27 83.28 -128.28
N LYS A 557 76.78 83.26 -127.03
CA LYS A 557 77.53 84.40 -126.47
C LYS A 557 78.89 84.60 -127.14
N VAL A 558 79.58 83.53 -127.52
CA VAL A 558 80.88 83.61 -128.23
C VAL A 558 80.69 84.15 -129.66
N LEU A 559 79.70 83.63 -130.40
CA LEU A 559 79.35 84.15 -131.73
C LEU A 559 78.84 85.60 -131.70
N SER A 560 78.13 86.00 -130.63
CA SER A 560 77.69 87.40 -130.47
C SER A 560 78.84 88.36 -130.16
N SER A 561 79.89 87.92 -129.46
CA SER A 561 81.10 88.74 -129.25
C SER A 561 81.97 88.86 -130.50
N GLU A 562 82.02 87.83 -131.35
CA GLU A 562 82.71 87.88 -132.65
C GLU A 562 81.97 88.81 -133.63
N LEU A 563 80.63 88.79 -133.65
CA LEU A 563 79.83 89.67 -134.49
C LEU A 563 80.03 91.16 -134.15
N ASN A 564 80.05 91.52 -132.86
CA ASN A 564 80.31 92.90 -132.41
C ASN A 564 81.73 93.39 -132.73
N MET A 565 82.73 92.49 -132.74
CA MET A 565 84.10 92.84 -133.14
C MET A 565 84.17 93.20 -134.63
N TYR A 566 83.50 92.44 -135.50
CA TYR A 566 83.46 92.72 -136.94
C TYR A 566 82.62 93.96 -137.28
N GLU A 567 81.57 94.27 -136.50
CA GLU A 567 80.79 95.49 -136.66
C GLU A 567 81.58 96.76 -136.29
N SER A 568 82.43 96.68 -135.26
CA SER A 568 83.28 97.80 -134.83
C SER A 568 84.43 98.09 -135.83
N GLN A 569 85.05 97.05 -136.41
CA GLN A 569 86.03 97.21 -137.49
C GLN A 569 85.43 97.81 -138.77
N SER A 570 84.17 97.50 -139.08
CA SER A 570 83.46 98.07 -140.24
C SER A 570 83.15 99.57 -140.07
N GLN A 571 82.94 100.05 -138.84
CA GLN A 571 82.74 101.46 -138.54
C GLN A 571 84.04 102.28 -138.59
N GLU A 572 85.19 101.70 -138.18
CA GLU A 572 86.51 102.33 -138.32
C GLU A 572 86.90 102.54 -139.79
N TYR A 573 86.67 101.55 -140.67
CA TYR A 573 86.95 101.72 -142.11
C TYR A 573 86.07 102.78 -142.79
N LYS A 574 84.85 103.03 -142.28
CA LYS A 574 84.00 104.12 -142.78
C LYS A 574 84.52 105.50 -142.37
N TYR A 575 85.05 105.65 -141.16
CA TYR A 575 85.60 106.91 -140.66
C TYR A 575 86.92 107.29 -141.34
N GLU A 576 87.77 106.31 -141.65
CA GLU A 576 89.04 106.52 -142.35
C GLU A 576 88.85 106.99 -143.81
N ILE A 577 87.81 106.51 -144.49
CA ILE A 577 87.47 106.89 -145.87
C ILE A 577 86.94 108.33 -145.95
N GLU A 578 86.16 108.79 -144.97
CA GLU A 578 85.68 110.18 -144.90
C GLU A 578 86.80 111.18 -144.56
N ARG A 579 87.80 110.76 -143.77
CA ARG A 579 88.99 111.58 -143.45
C ARG A 579 89.87 111.80 -144.69
N LEU A 580 90.13 110.75 -145.46
CA LEU A 580 90.96 110.81 -146.67
C LEU A 580 90.30 111.62 -147.80
N ALA A 581 88.96 111.62 -147.90
CA ALA A 581 88.23 112.45 -148.85
C ALA A 581 88.37 113.97 -148.56
N ASN A 582 88.42 114.35 -147.28
CA ASN A 582 88.57 115.75 -146.86
C ASN A 582 90.02 116.27 -146.97
N GLU A 583 91.03 115.43 -146.77
CA GLU A 583 92.43 115.81 -146.98
C GLU A 583 92.77 116.08 -148.45
N LEU A 584 92.19 115.32 -149.38
CA LEU A 584 92.41 115.49 -150.82
C LEU A 584 91.84 116.83 -151.34
N LEU A 585 90.73 117.31 -150.76
CA LEU A 585 90.12 118.60 -151.10
C LEU A 585 90.98 119.79 -150.63
N ASN A 586 91.69 119.63 -149.50
CA ASN A 586 92.55 120.67 -148.92
C ASN A 586 93.88 120.84 -149.65
N VAL A 587 94.46 119.77 -150.19
CA VAL A 587 95.69 119.85 -151.00
C VAL A 587 95.44 120.58 -152.32
N LYS A 588 94.26 120.37 -152.92
CA LYS A 588 93.84 121.06 -154.17
C LYS A 588 93.70 122.58 -153.99
N LYS A 589 93.31 123.06 -152.80
CA LYS A 589 93.25 124.49 -152.48
C LYS A 589 94.62 125.13 -152.21
N LYS A 590 95.55 124.41 -151.58
CA LYS A 590 96.91 124.92 -151.27
C LYS A 590 97.79 125.08 -152.52
N TYR A 591 97.67 124.21 -153.51
CA TYR A 591 98.46 124.32 -154.75
C TYR A 591 98.10 125.55 -155.60
N LEU A 592 96.81 125.93 -155.65
CA LEU A 592 96.35 127.10 -156.42
C LEU A 592 96.77 128.44 -155.80
N ALA A 593 97.06 128.48 -154.49
CA ALA A 593 97.52 129.68 -153.80
C ALA A 593 99.03 129.93 -153.96
N GLN A 594 99.84 128.87 -154.06
CA GLN A 594 101.31 128.98 -154.15
C GLN A 594 101.77 129.57 -155.49
N LYS A 595 101.16 129.18 -156.61
CA LYS A 595 101.61 129.64 -157.94
C LYS A 595 101.30 131.11 -158.24
N ARG A 596 100.32 131.72 -157.54
CA ARG A 596 100.06 133.17 -157.62
C ARG A 596 101.11 134.01 -156.90
N LYS A 597 101.82 133.45 -155.91
CA LYS A 597 102.84 134.18 -155.13
C LYS A 597 104.21 134.24 -155.80
N GLU A 598 104.55 133.28 -156.65
CA GLU A 598 105.85 133.28 -157.35
C GLU A 598 105.90 134.27 -158.54
N GLN A 599 104.76 134.79 -159.00
CA GLN A 599 104.68 135.83 -160.03
C GLN A 599 104.99 137.26 -159.54
N GLN A 600 105.13 137.51 -158.23
CA GLN A 600 105.28 138.88 -157.70
C GLN A 600 106.65 139.22 -157.08
N ALA A 601 107.56 138.26 -156.93
CA ALA A 601 108.76 138.47 -156.09
C ALA A 601 110.08 138.77 -156.82
N LYS A 602 110.12 138.87 -158.16
CA LYS A 602 111.39 139.11 -158.88
C LYS A 602 111.33 140.15 -160.02
N TYR A 603 110.65 141.28 -159.78
CA TYR A 603 110.74 142.49 -160.62
C TYR A 603 110.96 143.76 -159.76
N GLY A 604 112.07 143.84 -159.01
CA GLY A 604 112.34 145.09 -158.27
C GLY A 604 113.50 145.12 -157.27
N LYS A 605 114.70 144.67 -157.63
CA LYS A 605 115.94 145.08 -156.95
C LYS A 605 117.15 144.87 -157.88
N ILE A 606 117.51 145.92 -158.61
CA ILE A 606 118.88 146.17 -159.06
C ILE A 606 119.34 147.44 -158.32
N THR A 607 120.60 147.44 -157.86
CA THR A 607 121.44 148.53 -157.27
C THR A 607 121.20 148.93 -155.80
N VAL A 608 122.21 149.03 -154.91
CA VAL A 608 123.49 149.76 -155.02
C VAL A 608 124.69 149.08 -154.29
N LEU A 609 125.90 149.34 -154.81
CA LEU A 609 127.22 148.67 -154.68
C LEU A 609 127.33 147.40 -155.54
N SER A 610 128.13 147.35 -156.59
CA SER A 610 129.01 148.36 -157.18
C SER A 610 129.26 147.90 -158.62
N THR A 611 129.25 148.86 -159.55
CA THR A 611 130.23 148.96 -160.66
C THR A 611 130.32 147.80 -161.66
N GLN A 612 130.21 148.16 -162.95
CA GLN A 612 130.47 147.32 -164.14
C GLN A 612 129.45 146.19 -164.31
N LEU A 613 128.53 146.22 -165.25
CA LEU A 613 128.54 146.67 -166.64
C LEU A 613 127.05 146.84 -167.00
N SER A 614 126.56 147.95 -167.56
CA SER A 614 126.93 148.62 -168.82
C SER A 614 126.97 147.66 -170.01
N ALA A 615 126.09 147.94 -170.97
CA ALA A 615 126.13 147.44 -172.35
C ALA A 615 125.59 146.02 -172.59
#